data_AF-A0A970UV96-F1
#
_entry.id   AF-A0A970UV96-F1
#
_cell.length_a   1.000
_cell.length_b   1.000
_cell.length_c   1.000
_cell.angle_alpha   90.00
_cell.angle_beta   90.00
_cell.angle_gamma   90.00
#
_symmetry.space_group_name_H-M   'P 1'
#
loop_
_entity.id
_entity.type
_entity.pdbx_description
1 polymer ?
#
loop_
_entity_poly.entity_id
_entity_poly.type
_entity_poly.pdbx_seq_one_letter_code
_entity_poly.pdbx_strand_id
1 'polypeptide(L)' 'MRFIIQKSENPDKWVCTDTVNNIVCIFENGNFNNTQKFSILEDFNPANYMGLAKIAKEMADWLKENHYDKIF' A
#
# COMPACT_ATOMS: atom_id res chain seq x y z
N MET A 1 -4.87 -4.52 -13.47
CA MET A 1 -5.13 -3.86 -12.17
C MET A 1 -3.83 -3.94 -11.39
N ARG A 2 -3.18 -2.81 -11.06
CA ARG A 2 -1.88 -2.82 -10.36
C ARG A 2 -2.06 -2.87 -8.85
N PHE A 3 -2.90 -1.99 -8.31
CA PHE A 3 -3.19 -1.90 -6.89
C PHE A 3 -4.51 -2.59 -6.55
N ILE A 4 -4.51 -3.30 -5.42
CA ILE A 4 -5.68 -3.97 -4.86
C ILE A 4 -5.78 -3.56 -3.39
N ILE A 5 -6.95 -3.08 -2.95
CA ILE A 5 -7.23 -2.84 -1.54
C ILE A 5 -8.18 -3.92 -1.02
N GLN A 6 -7.91 -4.42 0.19
CA GLN A 6 -8.73 -5.39 0.87
C GLN A 6 -8.76 -5.11 2.36
N LYS A 7 -9.84 -5.52 3.02
CA LYS A 7 -9.93 -5.46 4.47
C LYS A 7 -8.95 -6.47 5.08
N SER A 8 -8.23 -6.06 6.12
CA SER A 8 -7.36 -6.99 6.84
C SER A 8 -8.15 -7.90 7.78
N GLU A 9 -7.51 -8.92 8.34
CA GLU A 9 -8.09 -9.73 9.42
C GLU A 9 -8.43 -8.88 10.66
N ASN A 10 -7.66 -7.81 10.91
CA ASN A 10 -8.02 -6.78 11.86
C ASN A 10 -9.05 -5.83 11.23
N PRO A 11 -10.25 -5.67 11.83
CA PRO A 11 -11.34 -4.92 11.23
C PRO A 11 -11.06 -3.42 11.05
N ASP A 12 -10.09 -2.87 11.78
CA ASP A 12 -9.72 -1.45 11.74
C ASP A 12 -8.56 -1.16 10.78
N LYS A 13 -8.11 -2.16 10.01
CA LYS A 13 -6.96 -2.02 9.11
C LYS A 13 -7.30 -2.42 7.67
N TRP A 14 -6.61 -1.76 6.76
CA TRP A 14 -6.63 -2.02 5.33
C TRP A 14 -5.29 -2.52 4.85
N VAL A 15 -5.34 -3.36 3.82
CA VAL A 15 -4.16 -3.87 3.12
C VAL A 15 -4.26 -3.43 1.68
N CYS A 16 -3.24 -2.71 1.20
CA CYS A 16 -3.09 -2.31 -0.19
C CYS A 16 -1.88 -3.02 -0.79
N THR A 17 -2.11 -3.80 -1.85
CA THR A 17 -1.09 -4.61 -2.52
C THR A 17 -0.80 -4.06 -3.91
N ASP A 18 0.48 -3.79 -4.21
CA ASP A 18 0.99 -3.59 -5.57
C ASP A 18 1.41 -4.95 -6.13
N THR A 19 0.59 -5.48 -7.04
CA THR A 19 0.78 -6.79 -7.68
C THR A 19 1.86 -6.82 -8.75
N VAL A 20 2.35 -5.65 -9.19
CA VAL A 20 3.42 -5.55 -10.20
C VAL A 20 4.78 -5.51 -9.52
N ASN A 21 4.87 -4.77 -8.41
CA ASN A 21 6.13 -4.63 -7.68
C ASN A 21 6.22 -5.54 -6.45
N ASN A 22 5.20 -6.32 -6.14
CA ASN A 22 5.20 -7.24 -4.98
C ASN A 22 5.45 -6.51 -3.65
N ILE A 23 4.75 -5.39 -3.46
CA ILE A 23 4.79 -4.58 -2.22
C ILE A 23 3.41 -4.56 -1.59
N VAL A 24 3.36 -4.68 -0.27
CA VAL A 24 2.14 -4.58 0.52
C VAL A 24 2.27 -3.38 1.47
N CYS A 25 1.21 -2.60 1.59
CA CYS A 25 1.06 -1.55 2.59
C CYS A 25 -0.11 -1.88 3.52
N ILE A 26 0.13 -1.85 4.83
CA ILE A 26 -0.92 -2.03 5.84
C ILE A 26 -1.03 -0.73 6.63
N PHE A 27 -2.26 -0.29 6.89
CA PHE A 27 -2.56 0.95 7.62
C PHE A 27 -3.91 0.87 8.33
N GLU A 28 -4.11 1.73 9.32
CA GLU A 28 -5.38 1.88 10.03
C GLU A 28 -6.36 2.76 9.26
N ASN A 29 -7.65 2.41 9.32
CA ASN A 29 -8.72 3.15 8.66
C ASN A 29 -8.75 4.62 9.13
N GLY A 30 -8.69 5.55 8.19
CA GLY A 30 -8.69 7.00 8.44
C GLY A 30 -7.39 7.56 9.01
N ASN A 31 -6.32 6.74 9.14
CA ASN A 31 -5.07 7.15 9.78
C ASN A 31 -3.83 6.75 8.97
N PHE A 32 -3.91 6.84 7.64
CA PHE A 32 -2.87 6.35 6.73
C PHE A 32 -1.49 6.95 7.00
N ASN A 33 -1.39 8.29 7.08
CA ASN A 33 -0.12 9.01 7.20
C ASN A 33 0.71 8.63 8.44
N ASN A 34 0.05 8.22 9.52
CA ASN A 34 0.71 7.87 10.78
C ASN A 34 0.97 6.37 10.92
N THR A 35 0.23 5.52 10.18
CA THR A 35 0.19 4.07 10.44
C THR A 35 0.64 3.22 9.25
N GLN A 36 0.90 3.82 8.09
CA GLN A 36 1.38 3.11 6.92
C GLN A 36 2.65 2.30 7.20
N LYS A 37 2.60 1.02 6.88
CA LYS A 37 3.74 0.10 6.96
C LYS A 37 3.87 -0.64 5.64
N PHE A 38 4.97 -0.39 4.95
CA PHE A 38 5.30 -1.08 3.71
C PHE A 38 6.13 -2.32 3.99
N SER A 39 5.77 -3.42 3.34
CA SER A 39 6.48 -4.69 3.38
C SER A 39 6.70 -5.18 1.96
N ILE A 40 7.88 -5.74 1.73
CA ILE A 40 8.29 -6.31 0.46
C ILE A 40 7.99 -7.81 0.51
N LEU A 41 7.34 -8.36 -0.52
CA LEU A 41 7.10 -9.80 -0.62
C LEU A 41 8.33 -10.52 -1.20
N GLU A 42 8.45 -11.82 -0.99
CA GLU A 42 9.62 -12.62 -1.39
C GLU A 42 9.94 -12.53 -2.89
N ASP A 43 8.94 -12.32 -3.73
CA ASP A 43 9.06 -12.17 -5.19
C ASP A 43 9.45 -10.75 -5.66
N PHE A 44 9.92 -9.89 -4.75
CA PHE A 44 10.35 -8.54 -5.11
C PHE A 44 11.65 -8.56 -5.91
N ASN A 45 11.67 -7.86 -7.04
CA ASN A 45 12.89 -7.68 -7.83
C ASN A 45 13.85 -6.70 -7.13
N PRO A 46 15.05 -7.13 -6.68
CA PRO A 46 15.98 -6.25 -5.99
C PRO A 46 16.45 -5.04 -6.82
N ALA A 47 16.36 -5.09 -8.15
CA ALA A 47 16.64 -3.94 -9.01
C ALA A 47 15.71 -2.75 -8.72
N ASN A 48 14.52 -3.00 -8.14
CA ASN A 48 13.53 -1.98 -7.83
C ASN A 48 13.72 -1.32 -6.46
N TYR A 49 14.74 -1.71 -5.66
CA TYR A 49 15.01 -1.10 -4.35
C TYR A 49 15.17 0.43 -4.43
N MET A 50 15.86 0.92 -5.45
CA MET A 50 16.04 2.36 -5.68
C MET A 50 14.72 3.08 -6.02
N GLY A 51 13.71 2.35 -6.48
CA GLY A 51 12.39 2.85 -6.85
C GLY A 51 11.34 2.78 -5.74
N LEU A 52 11.66 2.24 -4.55
CA LEU A 52 10.67 2.02 -3.49
C LEU A 52 9.92 3.29 -3.09
N ALA A 53 10.63 4.41 -2.93
CA ALA A 53 10.00 5.69 -2.60
C ALA A 53 9.01 6.14 -3.69
N LYS A 54 9.33 5.89 -4.96
CA LYS A 54 8.43 6.19 -6.08
C LYS A 54 7.20 5.28 -6.06
N ILE A 55 7.40 3.98 -5.83
CA ILE A 55 6.28 3.02 -5.76
C ILE A 55 5.35 3.33 -4.58
N ALA A 56 5.91 3.64 -3.41
CA ALA A 56 5.14 4.03 -2.24
C ALA A 56 4.32 5.30 -2.50
N LYS A 57 4.89 6.29 -3.20
CA LYS A 57 4.17 7.49 -3.63
C LYS A 57 3.03 7.16 -4.59
N GLU A 58 3.29 6.38 -5.63
CA GLU A 58 2.27 5.97 -6.60
C GLU A 58 1.12 5.22 -5.93
N MET A 59 1.41 4.39 -4.93
CA MET A 59 0.40 3.71 -4.13
C MET A 59 -0.42 4.69 -3.29
N ALA A 60 0.22 5.65 -2.62
CA ALA A 60 -0.47 6.67 -1.83
C ALA A 60 -1.36 7.58 -2.70
N ASP A 61 -0.88 7.97 -3.88
CA ASP A 61 -1.64 8.78 -4.84
C ASP A 61 -2.89 8.00 -5.31
N TRP A 62 -2.73 6.72 -5.68
CA TRP A 62 -3.86 5.87 -6.07
C TRP A 62 -4.88 5.68 -4.93
N LEU A 63 -4.43 5.47 -3.70
CA LEU A 63 -5.31 5.37 -2.53
C LEU A 63 -6.08 6.66 -2.30
N LYS A 64 -5.45 7.82 -2.48
CA LYS A 64 -6.11 9.12 -2.32
C LYS A 64 -7.17 9.38 -3.38
N GLU A 65 -6.93 8.95 -4.61
CA GLU A 65 -7.87 9.13 -5.71
C GLU A 65 -9.08 8.19 -5.64
N ASN A 66 -8.88 6.95 -5.18
CA ASN A 66 -9.90 5.89 -5.29
C ASN A 66 -10.52 5.48 -3.94
N HIS A 67 -9.82 5.73 -2.85
CA HIS A 67 -10.12 5.19 -1.52
C HIS A 67 -9.89 6.23 -0.41
N TYR A 68 -10.19 7.50 -0.71
CA TYR A 68 -10.02 8.62 0.22
C TYR A 68 -10.66 8.34 1.59
N ASP A 69 -11.85 7.73 1.59
CA ASP A 69 -12.64 7.36 2.77
C ASP A 69 -11.94 6.36 3.72
N LYS A 70 -10.92 5.65 3.23
CA LYS A 70 -10.17 4.66 4.01
C LYS A 70 -8.88 5.23 4.57
N ILE A 71 -8.38 6.33 4.00
CA ILE A 71 -7.11 6.93 4.39
C ILE A 71 -7.27 8.20 5.25
N PHE A 72 -8.43 8.88 5.17
CA PHE A 72 -8.77 10.10 5.91
C PHE A 72 -10.20 10.09 6.44
#